data_AF-A0A2H0P922-F1
#
_entry.id   AF-A0A2H0P922-F1
#
_cell.length_a   1.000
_cell.length_b   1.000
_cell.length_c   1.000
_cell.angle_alpha   90.00
_cell.angle_beta   90.00
_cell.angle_gamma   90.00
#
_symmetry.space_group_name_H-M   'P 1'
#
loop_
_entity.id
_entity.type
_entity.pdbx_description
1 polymer ?
#
loop_
_entity_poly.entity_id
_entity_poly.type
_entity_poly.pdbx_seq_one_letter_code
_entity_poly.pdbx_strand_id
1 'polypeptide(L)'
;MRKRELHVTLAGTRDRCDGAALRDAAQGIEFRITPTERYLLVRKGAQRAIIMLVQVEGQEDYCTRLDAALGLPCGTVSRMPSHITLYTEPGGRGIALYSPQEMKSLSTETKLKIEPAPWRLDEGGAILGA
;
A
#
# COMPACT_ATOMS: atom_id res chain seq x y z
N MET A 1 8.08 -1.02 17.22
CA MET A 1 6.77 -1.58 17.63
C MET A 1 6.22 -2.37 16.46
N ARG A 2 5.80 -3.63 16.64
CA ARG A 2 5.19 -4.42 15.55
C ARG A 2 3.79 -3.86 15.31
N LYS A 3 3.42 -3.54 14.07
CA LYS A 3 2.06 -3.07 13.76
C LYS A 3 1.06 -4.20 14.04
N ARG A 4 -0.04 -3.89 14.71
CA ARG A 4 -1.16 -4.83 14.97
C ARG A 4 -2.01 -5.07 13.72
N GLU A 5 -2.01 -4.11 12.80
CA GLU A 5 -2.75 -4.15 11.53
C GLU A 5 -1.80 -3.80 10.37
N LEU A 6 -1.86 -4.61 9.31
CA LEU A 6 -1.12 -4.44 8.08
C LEU A 6 -2.06 -4.01 6.95
N HIS A 7 -1.93 -2.76 6.51
CA HIS A 7 -2.66 -2.25 5.36
C HIS A 7 -1.82 -2.36 4.09
N VAL A 8 -2.46 -2.72 2.98
CA VAL A 8 -1.88 -2.58 1.65
C VAL A 8 -2.16 -1.18 1.12
N THR A 9 -1.12 -0.47 0.74
CA THR A 9 -1.25 0.77 -0.03
C THR A 9 -1.37 0.41 -1.51
N LEU A 10 -2.53 0.69 -2.12
CA LEU A 10 -2.81 0.39 -3.54
C LEU A 10 -2.60 1.58 -4.48
N ALA A 11 -2.82 2.79 -3.96
CA ALA A 11 -2.78 4.01 -4.75
C ALA A 11 -2.20 5.15 -3.90
N GLY A 12 -1.53 6.07 -4.57
CA GLY A 12 -1.01 7.30 -3.98
C GLY A 12 -1.75 8.51 -4.55
N THR A 13 -2.21 9.38 -3.66
CA THR A 13 -2.70 10.72 -4.00
C THR A 13 -2.03 11.73 -3.09
N ARG A 14 -1.61 12.88 -3.63
CA ARG A 14 -1.08 13.99 -2.82
C ARG A 14 -2.18 14.69 -2.03
N ASP A 15 -3.40 14.68 -2.58
CA ASP A 15 -4.55 15.33 -2.00
C ASP A 15 -5.47 14.33 -1.32
N ARG A 16 -6.23 14.80 -0.34
CA ARG A 16 -7.20 13.98 0.38
C ARG A 16 -8.34 13.60 -0.58
N CYS A 17 -8.45 12.32 -0.92
CA CYS A 17 -9.59 11.80 -1.67
C CYS A 17 -10.84 11.72 -0.78
N ASP A 18 -12.01 11.91 -1.41
CA ASP A 18 -13.29 11.66 -0.78
C ASP A 18 -13.43 10.16 -0.44
N GLY A 19 -13.80 9.87 0.81
CA GLY A 19 -14.01 8.50 1.28
C GLY A 19 -15.16 7.78 0.58
N ALA A 20 -16.16 8.51 0.05
CA ALA A 20 -17.22 7.92 -0.75
C ALA A 20 -16.68 7.41 -2.09
N ALA A 21 -15.95 8.25 -2.83
CA ALA A 21 -15.33 7.86 -4.10
C ALA A 21 -14.38 6.65 -3.96
N LEU A 22 -13.62 6.57 -2.85
CA LEU A 22 -12.76 5.41 -2.56
C LEU A 22 -13.59 4.12 -2.39
N ARG A 23 -14.72 4.18 -1.67
CA ARG A 23 -15.59 3.00 -1.46
C ARG A 23 -16.29 2.58 -2.74
N ASP A 24 -16.81 3.53 -3.49
CA ASP A 24 -17.52 3.26 -4.75
C ASP A 24 -16.56 2.65 -5.78
N ALA A 25 -15.32 3.14 -5.86
CA ALA A 25 -14.30 2.56 -6.73
C ALA A 25 -13.93 1.11 -6.34
N ALA A 26 -13.99 0.76 -5.06
CA ALA A 26 -13.70 -0.59 -4.57
C ALA A 26 -14.90 -1.55 -4.69
N GLN A 27 -16.11 -1.04 -4.89
CA GLN A 27 -17.32 -1.85 -4.82
C GLN A 27 -17.32 -2.97 -5.87
N GLY A 28 -17.50 -4.20 -5.40
CA GLY A 28 -17.56 -5.39 -6.24
C GLY A 28 -16.23 -5.83 -6.86
N ILE A 29 -15.10 -5.26 -6.44
CA ILE A 29 -13.76 -5.76 -6.81
C ILE A 29 -13.35 -6.82 -5.79
N GLU A 30 -13.05 -8.03 -6.26
CA GLU A 30 -12.37 -9.04 -5.47
C GLU A 30 -10.86 -8.78 -5.51
N PHE A 31 -10.29 -8.32 -4.39
CA PHE A 31 -8.85 -8.09 -4.29
C PHE A 31 -8.13 -9.37 -3.85
N ARG A 32 -7.07 -9.75 -4.58
CA ARG A 32 -6.15 -10.82 -4.17
C ARG A 32 -4.75 -10.27 -4.01
N ILE A 33 -4.14 -10.54 -2.86
CA ILE A 33 -2.83 -9.99 -2.48
C ILE A 33 -1.81 -11.12 -2.45
N THR A 34 -0.76 -10.99 -3.26
CA THR A 34 0.35 -11.94 -3.32
C THR A 34 1.64 -11.26 -2.84
N PRO A 35 2.24 -11.70 -1.71
CA PRO A 35 3.53 -11.21 -1.27
C PRO A 35 4.63 -11.49 -2.30
N THR A 36 5.49 -10.52 -2.58
CA THR A 36 6.61 -10.71 -3.52
C THR A 36 7.93 -11.11 -2.84
N GLU A 37 7.96 -11.10 -1.50
CA GLU A 37 9.19 -11.23 -0.68
C GLU A 37 10.27 -10.19 -0.99
N ARG A 38 9.94 -9.12 -1.72
CA ARG A 38 10.82 -7.99 -1.97
C ARG A 38 10.59 -6.91 -0.94
N TYR A 39 11.63 -6.59 -0.18
CA TYR A 39 11.56 -5.63 0.91
C TYR A 39 12.35 -4.37 0.57
N LEU A 40 11.77 -3.22 0.91
CA LEU A 40 12.40 -1.92 0.73
C LEU A 40 12.52 -1.22 2.08
N LEU A 41 13.70 -0.65 2.33
CA LEU A 41 13.91 0.30 3.42
C LEU A 41 13.68 1.71 2.89
N VAL A 42 12.63 2.36 3.37
CA VAL A 42 12.24 3.73 3.00
C VAL A 42 12.79 4.71 4.03
N ARG A 43 13.40 5.80 3.57
CA ARG A 43 13.98 6.86 4.39
C ARG A 43 13.49 8.23 3.94
N LYS A 44 13.01 9.04 4.88
CA LYS A 44 12.63 10.44 4.63
C LYS A 44 13.08 11.32 5.81
N GLY A 45 14.14 12.09 5.61
CA GLY A 45 14.81 12.78 6.73
C GLY A 45 15.28 11.79 7.78
N ALA A 46 14.89 12.00 9.04
CA ALA A 46 15.21 11.09 10.15
C ALA A 46 14.32 9.83 10.19
N GLN A 47 13.21 9.78 9.44
CA GLN A 47 12.23 8.71 9.53
C GLN A 47 12.66 7.48 8.73
N ARG A 48 12.35 6.29 9.26
CA ARG A 48 12.62 5.00 8.64
C ARG A 48 11.40 4.09 8.67
N ALA A 49 11.12 3.44 7.55
CA ALA A 49 10.09 2.42 7.43
C ALA A 49 10.58 1.23 6.60
N ILE A 50 10.08 0.05 6.93
CA ILE A 50 10.27 -1.15 6.10
C ILE A 50 8.93 -1.45 5.45
N ILE A 51 8.96 -1.61 4.13
CA ILE A 51 7.80 -2.03 3.35
C ILE A 51 8.12 -3.34 2.60
N MET A 52 7.10 -4.15 2.37
CA MET A 52 7.15 -5.30 1.47
C MET A 52 6.30 -4.99 0.25
N LEU A 53 6.87 -5.18 -0.94
CA LEU A 53 6.10 -5.08 -2.18
C LEU A 53 5.14 -6.28 -2.28
N VAL A 54 3.94 -6.01 -2.78
CA VAL A 54 2.92 -7.02 -3.02
C VAL A 54 2.35 -6.83 -4.42
N GLN A 55 1.91 -7.92 -5.03
CA GLN A 55 1.05 -7.86 -6.21
C GLN A 55 -0.39 -7.85 -5.74
N VAL A 56 -1.23 -7.01 -6.36
CA VAL A 56 -2.66 -6.97 -6.08
C VAL A 56 -3.46 -7.10 -7.35
N GLU A 57 -4.17 -8.22 -7.47
CA GLU A 57 -5.21 -8.38 -8.49
C GLU A 57 -6.39 -7.47 -8.14
N GLY A 58 -6.94 -6.77 -9.12
CA GLY A 58 -7.98 -5.75 -8.94
C GLY A 58 -7.46 -4.32 -8.71
N GLN A 59 -6.14 -4.11 -8.55
CA GLN A 59 -5.57 -2.76 -8.37
C GLN A 59 -5.82 -1.84 -9.57
N GLU A 60 -5.64 -2.36 -10.79
CA GLU A 60 -5.79 -1.56 -12.02
C GLU A 60 -7.24 -1.10 -12.21
N ASP A 61 -8.19 -2.01 -12.01
CA ASP A 61 -9.62 -1.73 -12.07
C ASP A 61 -10.01 -0.70 -11.01
N TYR A 62 -9.51 -0.85 -9.79
CA TYR A 62 -9.74 0.10 -8.70
C TYR A 62 -9.23 1.50 -9.07
N CYS A 63 -7.99 1.63 -9.53
CA CYS A 63 -7.42 2.93 -9.91
C CYS A 63 -8.21 3.58 -11.06
N THR A 64 -8.62 2.79 -12.05
CA THR A 64 -9.42 3.27 -13.19
C THR A 64 -10.80 3.76 -12.75
N ARG A 65 -11.47 3.01 -11.87
CA ARG A 65 -12.77 3.44 -11.30
C ARG A 65 -12.62 4.65 -10.40
N LEU A 66 -11.51 4.76 -9.67
CA LEU A 66 -11.23 5.91 -8.82
C LEU A 66 -10.96 7.18 -9.64
N ASP A 67 -10.21 7.08 -10.75
CA ASP A 67 -10.07 8.18 -11.72
C ASP A 67 -11.46 8.67 -12.16
N ALA A 68 -12.35 7.75 -12.55
CA ALA A 68 -13.70 8.07 -13.00
C ALA A 68 -14.58 8.69 -11.90
N ALA A 69 -14.57 8.12 -10.68
CA ALA A 69 -15.35 8.60 -9.54
C ALA A 69 -14.93 10.01 -9.09
N LEU A 70 -13.66 10.36 -9.29
CA LEU A 70 -13.12 11.68 -8.99
C LEU A 70 -13.24 12.66 -10.16
N GLY A 71 -13.78 12.23 -11.32
CA GLY A 71 -13.86 13.06 -12.52
C GLY A 71 -12.50 13.41 -13.12
N LEU A 72 -11.48 12.58 -12.89
CA LEU A 72 -10.11 12.77 -13.35
C LEU A 72 -9.86 12.05 -14.68
N PRO A 73 -8.91 12.51 -15.50
CA PRO A 73 -8.43 11.75 -16.65
C PRO A 73 -7.91 10.38 -16.21
N CYS A 74 -8.18 9.34 -17.01
CA CYS A 74 -7.64 8.01 -16.79
C CYS A 74 -6.11 8.06 -16.70
N GLY A 75 -5.54 7.48 -15.64
CA GLY A 75 -4.10 7.50 -15.38
C GLY A 75 -3.66 8.53 -14.35
N THR A 76 -4.57 9.36 -13.82
CA THR A 76 -4.22 10.42 -12.87
C THR A 76 -3.87 9.85 -11.49
N VAL A 77 -4.67 8.93 -10.99
CA VAL A 77 -4.37 8.18 -9.77
C VAL A 77 -3.12 7.34 -9.99
N SER A 78 -2.11 7.57 -9.14
CA SER A 78 -0.81 6.93 -9.31
C SER A 78 -0.88 5.43 -9.03
N ARG A 79 -0.60 4.63 -10.07
CA ARG A 79 -0.37 3.19 -10.01
C ARG A 79 1.04 2.91 -9.50
N MET A 80 1.22 3.16 -8.23
CA MET A 80 2.48 2.86 -7.55
C MET A 80 2.55 1.36 -7.23
N PRO A 81 3.76 0.78 -7.15
CA PRO A 81 3.89 -0.58 -6.62
C PRO A 81 3.18 -0.71 -5.28
N SER A 82 2.25 -1.65 -5.22
CA SER A 82 1.51 -1.94 -3.99
C SER A 82 2.46 -2.45 -2.92
N HIS A 83 2.23 -2.03 -1.68
CA HIS A 83 3.12 -2.40 -0.59
C HIS A 83 2.43 -2.44 0.76
N ILE A 84 2.98 -3.25 1.66
CA ILE A 84 2.58 -3.34 3.07
C ILE A 84 3.67 -2.70 3.91
N THR A 85 3.30 -1.79 4.81
CA THR A 85 4.24 -1.27 5.83
C THR A 85 4.38 -2.27 6.96
N LEU A 86 5.56 -2.89 7.08
CA LEU A 86 5.86 -3.91 8.09
C LEU A 86 6.41 -3.31 9.38
N TYR A 87 7.15 -2.21 9.26
CA TYR A 87 7.77 -1.55 10.39
C TYR A 87 7.86 -0.05 10.16
N THR A 88 7.68 0.70 11.24
CA THR A 88 8.00 2.11 11.33
C THR A 88 8.83 2.31 12.59
N GLU A 89 9.85 3.14 12.52
CA GLU A 89 10.69 3.47 13.67
C GLU A 89 9.85 3.96 14.87
N PRO A 90 10.15 3.54 16.11
CA PRO A 90 9.45 4.00 17.30
C PRO A 90 9.41 5.54 17.39
N GLY A 91 8.22 6.11 17.59
CA GLY A 91 8.03 7.57 17.59
C GLY A 91 8.03 8.23 16.20
N GLY A 92 8.37 7.48 15.15
CA GLY A 92 8.28 7.93 13.76
C GLY A 92 6.85 7.95 13.24
N ARG A 93 6.54 8.90 12.35
CA ARG A 93 5.31 8.87 11.55
C ARG A 93 5.51 7.93 10.36
N GLY A 94 4.43 7.32 9.86
CA GLY A 94 4.49 6.56 8.61
C GLY A 94 4.98 7.43 7.46
N ILE A 95 5.82 6.86 6.59
CA ILE A 95 6.28 7.54 5.38
C ILE A 95 5.24 7.28 4.29
N ALA A 96 4.45 8.28 3.96
CA ALA A 96 3.55 8.21 2.82
C ALA A 96 4.38 8.32 1.52
N LEU A 97 4.20 7.32 0.65
CA LEU A 97 4.69 7.31 -0.71
C LEU A 97 3.48 7.62 -1.60
N TYR A 98 3.66 8.41 -2.65
CA TYR A 98 2.58 8.84 -3.54
C TYR A 98 2.86 8.54 -5.01
N SER A 99 4.08 8.13 -5.36
CA SER A 99 4.45 7.85 -6.74
C SER A 99 5.56 6.80 -6.86
N PRO A 100 5.68 6.12 -8.03
CA PRO A 100 6.83 5.29 -8.34
C PRO A 100 8.18 6.00 -8.20
N GLN A 101 8.24 7.30 -8.54
CA GLN A 101 9.47 8.09 -8.44
C GLN A 101 9.89 8.31 -6.98
N GLU A 102 8.95 8.59 -6.09
CA GLU A 102 9.23 8.69 -4.65
C GLU A 102 9.66 7.35 -4.06
N MET A 103 9.00 6.26 -4.45
CA MET A 103 9.44 4.93 -4.02
C MET A 103 10.88 4.66 -4.48
N LYS A 104 11.23 5.00 -5.71
CA LYS A 104 12.60 4.84 -6.22
C LYS A 104 13.62 5.74 -5.52
N SER A 105 13.27 6.99 -5.20
CA SER A 105 14.22 7.94 -4.62
C SER A 105 14.38 7.81 -3.11
N LEU A 106 13.34 7.37 -2.41
CA LEU A 106 13.31 7.28 -0.95
C LEU A 106 13.61 5.88 -0.43
N SER A 107 13.73 4.88 -1.30
CA SER A 107 13.91 3.49 -0.86
C SER A 107 15.14 2.81 -1.43
N THR A 108 15.64 1.84 -0.68
CA THR A 108 16.70 0.92 -1.09
C THR A 108 16.24 -0.50 -0.82
N GLU A 109 16.50 -1.43 -1.74
CA GLU A 109 16.26 -2.85 -1.48
C GLU A 109 17.02 -3.30 -0.23
N THR A 110 16.35 -4.12 0.58
CA THR A 110 16.93 -4.64 1.82
C THR A 110 16.65 -6.14 1.93
N LYS A 111 17.63 -6.89 2.43
CA LYS A 111 17.48 -8.31 2.71
C LYS A 111 16.96 -8.46 4.13
N LEU A 112 15.66 -8.71 4.26
CA LEU A 112 15.07 -9.08 5.53
C LEU A 112 14.74 -10.57 5.50
N LYS A 113 15.23 -11.30 6.49
CA LYS A 113 14.67 -12.60 6.85
C LYS A 113 13.51 -12.32 7.79
N ILE A 114 12.32 -12.27 7.24
CA ILE A 114 11.09 -12.29 8.04
C ILE A 114 10.60 -13.73 7.97
N GLU A 115 10.57 -14.41 9.11
CA GLU A 115 9.94 -15.73 9.16
C GLU A 115 8.47 -15.55 8.77
N PRO A 116 7.95 -16.36 7.82
CA PRO A 116 6.58 -16.22 7.36
C PRO A 116 5.64 -16.42 8.54
N ALA A 117 4.95 -15.36 8.96
CA ALA A 117 3.79 -15.51 9.81
C ALA A 117 2.67 -16.16 8.97
N PRO A 118 1.84 -17.04 9.53
CA PRO A 118 0.69 -17.58 8.80
C PRO A 118 -0.30 -16.45 8.52
N TRP A 119 -0.26 -15.89 7.31
CA TRP A 119 -1.17 -14.84 6.88
C TRP A 119 -2.55 -15.45 6.62
N ARG A 120 -3.61 -14.92 7.25
CA ARG A 120 -5.00 -15.19 6.86
C ARG A 120 -5.61 -13.88 6.36
N LEU A 121 -6.14 -13.92 5.14
CA LEU A 121 -7.04 -12.90 4.61
C LEU A 121 -8.43 -13.23 5.16
N ASP A 122 -9.09 -12.29 5.84
CA ASP A 122 -10.48 -12.45 6.23
C ASP A 122 -11.40 -11.97 5.09
N GLU A 123 -12.62 -12.52 5.06
CA GLU A 123 -13.61 -12.35 3.98
C GLU A 123 -14.19 -10.93 3.85
N GLY A 124 -13.65 -9.95 4.58
CA GLY A 124 -14.12 -8.57 4.62
C GLY A 124 -13.19 -7.52 3.99
N GLY A 125 -12.04 -7.92 3.43
CA GLY A 125 -11.05 -6.96 2.92
C GLY A 125 -10.42 -6.08 4.01
N ALA A 126 -10.51 -6.50 5.29
CA ALA A 126 -9.97 -5.78 6.45
C ALA A 126 -9.66 -6.74 7.63
N ILE A 127 -8.47 -7.36 7.58
CA ILE A 127 -7.60 -7.93 8.63
C ILE A 127 -8.26 -8.46 9.91
N LEU A 128 -8.01 -9.74 10.25
CA LEU A 128 -7.79 -10.20 11.64
C LEU A 128 -6.83 -11.39 11.75
N GLY A 129 -6.00 -11.36 12.78
CA GLY A 129 -5.31 -12.52 13.33
C GLY A 129 -5.12 -12.38 14.84
N ALA A 130 -5.73 -13.29 15.60
CA ALA A 130 -5.15 -13.81 16.84
C ALA A 130 -4.22 -14.98 16.47
#